data_AF-A0A9P5PWD4-F1
#
_entry.id   AF-A0A9P5PWD4-F1
#
_cell.length_a   1.000
_cell.length_b   1.000
_cell.length_c   1.000
_cell.angle_alpha   90.00
_cell.angle_beta   90.00
_cell.angle_gamma   90.00
#
_symmetry.space_group_name_H-M   'P 1'
#
loop_
_entity.id
_entity.type
_entity.pdbx_description
1 polymer ?
#
loop_
_entity_poly.entity_id
_entity_poly.type
_entity_poly.pdbx_seq_one_letter_code
_entity_poly.pdbx_strand_id
1 'polypeptide(L)'
;MVTDTKSVWAEDPFVATSAEEEEAEEEWRLSIIENLAKIHSPGGMESVSSFEIQQSRYSDFAFGIDCDIFKWTWETCFIGHKNSAEIISKHLVLPLISLNHLSFTVGNSVAEMSDSDLEKAIDKLGRGARRSIDTHIKNAVSKPRVTTSIRRTTAMFNSVPDLPPISSDNVSPQLRISSPPRLKASLAEKPPKIRSLSPSSPGPSTNPSKILVDSATESDEGDLHKKLSLPPPVADLPGKPLTPPLREESPAHVTSFSHLPPKSQSPAPPVQPKSRSTALASESDSSPPRPASKKKKVESSSSEDSEEERRKRVAKLKSGGAGGRGGVRQPRQRGGKRF
;
A
#
# COMPACT_ATOMS: atom_id res chain seq x y z
N MET A 1 -2.43 -1.25 -17.91
CA MET A 1 -2.11 -0.11 -17.02
C MET A 1 -0.63 0.18 -17.13
N VAL A 2 -0.27 1.41 -17.43
CA VAL A 2 1.13 1.86 -17.53
C VAL A 2 1.34 3.06 -16.61
N THR A 3 2.55 3.18 -16.06
CA THR A 3 2.91 4.32 -15.21
C THR A 3 4.36 4.72 -15.39
N ASP A 4 4.60 6.03 -15.38
CA ASP A 4 5.92 6.65 -15.33
C ASP A 4 6.29 7.06 -13.88
N THR A 5 5.57 6.52 -12.89
CA THR A 5 5.60 6.88 -11.45
C THR A 5 4.96 8.21 -11.05
N LYS A 6 4.51 9.03 -12.01
CA LYS A 6 3.82 10.31 -11.77
C LYS A 6 2.36 10.29 -12.24
N SER A 7 2.16 9.67 -13.39
CA SER A 7 0.90 9.51 -14.08
C SER A 7 0.62 8.03 -14.29
N VAL A 8 -0.65 7.71 -14.43
CA VAL A 8 -1.12 6.38 -14.78
C VAL A 8 -2.00 6.49 -16.01
N TRP A 9 -1.75 5.62 -16.98
CA TRP A 9 -2.57 5.46 -18.16
C TRP A 9 -3.24 4.09 -18.16
N ALA A 10 -4.51 4.06 -18.53
CA ALA A 10 -5.30 2.85 -18.65
C ALA A 10 -6.03 2.86 -19.99
N GLU A 11 -6.36 1.66 -20.46
CA GLU A 11 -7.20 1.49 -21.63
C GLU A 11 -8.64 1.86 -21.28
N ASP A 12 -9.33 2.50 -22.21
CA ASP A 12 -10.75 2.75 -22.04
C ASP A 12 -11.53 1.43 -22.16
N PRO A 13 -12.51 1.18 -21.27
CA PRO A 13 -13.28 -0.04 -21.32
C PRO A 13 -14.06 -0.09 -22.64
N PHE A 14 -13.84 -1.17 -23.40
CA PHE A 14 -14.70 -1.48 -24.55
C PHE A 14 -16.15 -1.65 -24.09
N VAL A 15 -17.07 -1.07 -24.85
CA VAL A 15 -18.50 -1.17 -24.63
C VAL A 15 -19.12 -1.95 -25.78
N ALA A 16 -19.38 -3.24 -25.56
CA ALA A 16 -20.02 -4.09 -26.55
C ALA A 16 -21.46 -3.62 -26.84
N THR A 17 -21.89 -3.71 -28.09
CA THR A 17 -23.26 -3.37 -28.50
C THR A 17 -24.22 -4.56 -28.42
N SER A 18 -23.66 -5.78 -28.39
CA SER A 18 -24.40 -7.04 -28.31
C SER A 18 -23.64 -8.09 -27.48
N ALA A 19 -24.36 -9.12 -27.01
CA ALA A 19 -23.75 -10.20 -26.23
C ALA A 19 -22.79 -11.08 -27.06
N GLU A 20 -23.08 -11.27 -28.35
CA GLU A 20 -22.21 -12.01 -29.27
C GLU A 20 -20.89 -11.26 -29.50
N GLU A 21 -20.94 -9.93 -29.60
CA GLU A 21 -19.76 -9.08 -29.67
C GLU A 21 -18.96 -9.08 -28.36
N GLU A 22 -19.64 -9.12 -27.21
CA GLU A 22 -18.98 -9.23 -25.90
C GLU A 22 -18.21 -10.54 -25.74
N GLU A 23 -18.79 -11.68 -26.13
CA GLU A 23 -18.14 -13.00 -26.09
C GLU A 23 -16.95 -13.07 -27.06
N ALA A 24 -17.12 -12.60 -28.30
CA ALA A 24 -16.04 -12.57 -29.28
C ALA A 24 -14.88 -11.66 -28.86
N GLU A 25 -15.19 -10.50 -28.28
CA GLU A 25 -14.18 -9.58 -27.73
C GLU A 25 -13.47 -10.21 -26.52
N GLU A 26 -14.18 -10.91 -25.65
CA GLU A 26 -13.58 -11.60 -24.50
C GLU A 26 -12.60 -12.70 -24.96
N GLU A 27 -12.99 -13.54 -25.92
CA GLU A 27 -12.12 -14.56 -26.49
C GLU A 27 -10.86 -13.95 -27.13
N TRP A 28 -11.05 -12.88 -27.90
CA TRP A 28 -9.93 -12.15 -28.51
C TRP A 28 -8.99 -11.57 -27.45
N ARG A 29 -9.52 -10.91 -26.42
CA ARG A 29 -8.73 -10.38 -25.30
C ARG A 29 -7.97 -11.45 -24.55
N LEU A 30 -8.59 -12.60 -24.31
CA LEU A 30 -7.93 -13.73 -23.66
C LEU A 30 -6.73 -14.21 -24.49
N SER A 31 -6.87 -14.29 -25.82
CA SER A 31 -5.76 -14.62 -26.72
C SER A 31 -4.62 -13.59 -26.65
N ILE A 32 -4.95 -12.30 -26.67
CA ILE A 32 -3.97 -11.21 -26.52
C ILE A 32 -3.27 -11.29 -25.16
N ILE A 33 -4.02 -11.46 -24.07
CA ILE A 33 -3.48 -11.59 -22.71
C ILE A 33 -2.56 -12.80 -22.60
N GLU A 34 -2.90 -13.93 -23.22
CA GLU A 34 -2.06 -15.12 -23.22
C GLU A 34 -0.72 -14.85 -23.92
N ASN A 35 -0.74 -14.16 -25.07
CA ASN A 35 0.47 -13.78 -25.80
C ASN A 35 1.31 -12.78 -25.00
N LEU A 36 0.69 -11.76 -24.41
CA LEU A 36 1.37 -10.80 -23.56
C LEU A 36 1.95 -11.48 -22.31
N ALA A 37 1.25 -12.45 -21.70
CA ALA A 37 1.74 -13.19 -20.55
C ALA A 37 2.99 -14.02 -20.91
N LYS A 38 3.02 -14.64 -22.09
CA LYS A 38 4.21 -15.34 -22.62
C LYS A 38 5.40 -14.37 -22.78
N ILE A 39 5.15 -13.17 -23.30
CA ILE A 39 6.18 -12.13 -23.44
C ILE A 39 6.73 -11.69 -22.07
N HIS A 40 5.87 -11.55 -21.05
CA HIS A 40 6.27 -11.14 -19.70
C HIS A 40 6.89 -12.27 -18.87
N SER A 41 7.09 -13.46 -19.43
CA SER A 41 7.78 -14.55 -18.76
C SER A 41 9.30 -14.29 -18.65
N PRO A 42 10.00 -14.87 -17.66
CA PRO A 42 11.46 -14.86 -17.62
C PRO A 42 12.03 -15.56 -18.87
N GLY A 43 12.52 -14.78 -19.84
CA GLY A 43 13.00 -15.25 -21.15
C GLY A 43 12.12 -14.80 -22.32
N GLY A 44 10.84 -14.55 -22.12
CA GLY A 44 9.94 -14.03 -23.17
C GLY A 44 10.35 -12.62 -23.64
N MET A 45 10.86 -11.81 -22.72
CA MET A 45 11.34 -10.45 -23.01
C MET A 45 12.52 -10.42 -24.00
N GLU A 46 13.30 -11.50 -24.12
CA GLU A 46 14.39 -11.60 -25.10
C GLU A 46 13.87 -11.79 -26.53
N SER A 47 12.61 -12.22 -26.68
CA SER A 47 11.93 -12.42 -27.97
C SER A 47 11.26 -11.14 -28.49
N VAL A 48 11.26 -10.05 -27.71
CA VAL A 48 10.71 -8.76 -28.13
C VAL A 48 11.73 -8.09 -29.04
N SER A 49 11.41 -7.97 -30.33
CA SER A 49 12.30 -7.37 -31.33
C SER A 49 12.32 -5.84 -31.19
N SER A 50 11.20 -5.22 -30.81
CA SER A 50 11.15 -3.79 -30.51
C SER A 50 10.07 -3.41 -29.50
N PHE A 51 10.37 -2.37 -28.73
CA PHE A 51 9.43 -1.67 -27.86
C PHE A 51 9.53 -0.18 -28.18
N GLU A 52 8.47 0.41 -28.73
CA GLU A 52 8.50 1.78 -29.23
C GLU A 52 7.32 2.58 -28.72
N ILE A 53 7.57 3.80 -28.25
CA ILE A 53 6.51 4.76 -27.94
C ILE A 53 6.00 5.30 -29.28
N GLN A 54 4.69 5.20 -29.51
CA GLN A 54 4.05 5.60 -30.75
C GLN A 54 3.18 6.82 -30.53
N GLN A 55 3.02 7.64 -31.57
CA GLN A 55 2.08 8.74 -31.55
C GLN A 55 0.70 8.24 -32.00
N SER A 56 -0.29 8.32 -31.11
CA SER A 56 -1.69 8.06 -31.43
C SER A 56 -2.48 9.37 -31.52
N ARG A 57 -3.55 9.36 -32.32
CA ARG A 57 -4.52 10.46 -32.39
C ARG A 57 -5.67 10.30 -31.39
N TYR A 58 -5.80 9.13 -30.80
CA TYR A 58 -6.96 8.72 -29.99
C TYR A 58 -6.62 8.49 -28.52
N SER A 59 -5.33 8.51 -28.16
CA SER A 59 -4.88 8.25 -26.80
C SER A 59 -3.78 9.21 -26.36
N ASP A 60 -3.69 9.45 -25.05
CA ASP A 60 -2.66 10.30 -24.45
C ASP A 60 -1.29 9.63 -24.46
N PHE A 61 -1.27 8.29 -24.45
CA PHE A 61 -0.05 7.50 -24.47
C PHE A 61 -0.29 6.20 -25.23
N ALA A 62 0.53 5.96 -26.26
CA ALA A 62 0.54 4.70 -27.00
C ALA A 62 1.95 4.13 -27.11
N PHE A 63 2.04 2.80 -27.10
CA PHE A 63 3.29 2.10 -27.35
C PHE A 63 3.04 0.78 -28.07
N GLY A 64 3.97 0.44 -28.95
CA GLY A 64 3.98 -0.81 -29.70
C GLY A 64 4.97 -1.80 -29.11
N ILE A 65 4.57 -3.06 -29.11
CA ILE A 65 5.42 -4.23 -28.88
C ILE A 65 5.44 -4.99 -30.21
N ASP A 66 6.64 -5.20 -30.75
CA ASP A 66 6.85 -6.02 -31.94
C ASP A 66 7.65 -7.27 -31.54
N CYS A 67 7.13 -8.42 -31.94
CA CYS A 67 7.73 -9.75 -31.80
C CYS A 67 7.51 -10.48 -33.14
N ASP A 68 8.35 -11.47 -33.47
CA ASP A 68 8.35 -12.13 -34.78
C ASP A 68 6.97 -12.60 -35.29
N ILE A 69 6.09 -13.04 -34.39
CA ILE A 69 4.76 -13.55 -34.69
C ILE A 69 3.62 -12.70 -34.14
N PHE A 70 3.94 -11.62 -33.41
CA PHE A 70 2.95 -10.89 -32.63
C PHE A 70 3.31 -9.41 -32.58
N LYS A 71 2.41 -8.58 -33.12
CA LYS A 71 2.51 -7.14 -33.04
C LYS A 71 1.30 -6.60 -32.30
N TRP A 72 1.55 -5.82 -31.26
CA TRP A 72 0.52 -5.25 -30.42
C TRP A 72 0.78 -3.77 -30.19
N THR A 73 -0.25 -2.95 -30.27
CA THR A 73 -0.18 -1.53 -29.90
C THR A 73 -1.15 -1.30 -28.77
N TRP A 74 -0.64 -0.81 -27.64
CA TRP A 74 -1.47 -0.44 -26.51
C TRP A 74 -1.73 1.06 -26.57
N GLU A 75 -2.99 1.43 -26.71
CA GLU A 75 -3.46 2.82 -26.63
C GLU A 75 -4.08 3.06 -25.26
N THR A 76 -3.65 4.11 -24.56
CA THR A 76 -4.05 4.37 -23.18
C THR A 76 -4.32 5.84 -22.90
N CYS A 77 -5.34 6.10 -22.08
CA CYS A 77 -5.80 7.42 -21.69
C CYS A 77 -5.37 7.75 -20.26
N PHE A 78 -5.08 9.02 -19.99
CA PHE A 78 -4.72 9.49 -18.66
C PHE A 78 -5.94 9.52 -17.74
N ILE A 79 -5.89 8.74 -16.66
CA ILE A 79 -7.05 8.56 -15.75
C ILE A 79 -7.23 9.69 -14.71
N GLY A 80 -6.37 10.71 -14.75
CA GLY A 80 -6.35 11.82 -13.79
C GLY A 80 -5.54 11.56 -12.52
N HIS A 81 -4.96 12.63 -11.96
CA HIS A 81 -3.99 12.54 -10.84
C HIS A 81 -4.53 11.85 -9.58
N LYS A 82 -5.80 12.05 -9.23
CA LYS A 82 -6.40 11.42 -8.04
C LYS A 82 -6.43 9.90 -8.17
N ASN A 83 -6.88 9.39 -9.31
CA ASN A 83 -6.93 7.96 -9.59
C ASN A 83 -5.53 7.40 -9.78
N SER A 84 -4.64 8.13 -10.47
CA SER A 84 -3.23 7.74 -10.61
C SER A 84 -2.56 7.55 -9.24
N ALA A 85 -2.75 8.48 -8.30
CA ALA A 85 -2.17 8.39 -6.96
C ALA A 85 -2.70 7.16 -6.19
N GLU A 86 -4.00 6.88 -6.28
CA GLU A 86 -4.60 5.70 -5.65
C GLU A 86 -4.03 4.40 -6.23
N ILE A 87 -3.92 4.31 -7.55
CA ILE A 87 -3.38 3.15 -8.25
C ILE A 87 -1.89 2.96 -7.94
N ILE A 88 -1.07 4.02 -8.04
CA ILE A 88 0.35 3.97 -7.69
C ILE A 88 0.53 3.53 -6.23
N SER A 89 -0.30 4.04 -5.32
CA SER A 89 -0.28 3.62 -3.92
C SER A 89 -0.53 2.11 -3.79
N LYS A 90 -1.61 1.59 -4.41
CA LYS A 90 -2.04 0.19 -4.31
C LYS A 90 -1.12 -0.80 -5.00
N HIS A 91 -0.64 -0.46 -6.20
CA HIS A 91 0.07 -1.40 -7.08
C HIS A 91 1.58 -1.26 -7.04
N LEU A 92 2.12 -0.16 -6.52
CA LEU A 92 3.57 0.08 -6.46
C LEU A 92 4.05 0.35 -5.02
N VAL A 93 3.56 1.41 -4.39
CA VAL A 93 4.11 1.88 -3.09
C VAL A 93 3.91 0.85 -1.98
N LEU A 94 2.68 0.33 -1.82
CA LEU A 94 2.37 -0.61 -0.74
C LEU A 94 3.02 -1.99 -0.93
N PRO A 95 3.05 -2.57 -2.14
CA PRO A 95 3.85 -3.76 -2.40
C PRO A 95 5.33 -3.55 -2.08
N LEU A 96 5.94 -2.43 -2.48
CA LEU A 96 7.34 -2.12 -2.17
C LEU A 96 7.60 -1.96 -0.67
N ILE A 97 6.73 -1.28 0.07
CA ILE A 97 6.82 -1.20 1.53
C ILE A 97 6.75 -2.59 2.15
N SER A 98 5.86 -3.45 1.64
CA SER A 98 5.70 -4.81 2.14
C SER A 98 6.91 -5.69 1.83
N LEU A 99 7.45 -5.64 0.62
CA LEU A 99 8.65 -6.38 0.24
C LEU A 99 9.88 -5.95 1.07
N ASN A 100 10.05 -4.64 1.27
CA ASN A 100 11.08 -4.14 2.18
C ASN A 100 10.83 -4.61 3.62
N HIS A 101 9.59 -4.53 4.12
CA HIS A 101 9.28 -5.01 5.46
C HIS A 101 9.61 -6.49 5.62
N LEU A 102 9.34 -7.31 4.60
CA LEU A 102 9.70 -8.74 4.56
C LEU A 102 11.21 -8.92 4.67
N SER A 103 11.99 -8.25 3.82
CA SER A 103 13.46 -8.41 3.75
C SER A 103 14.17 -8.02 5.05
N PHE A 104 13.59 -7.12 5.85
CA PHE A 104 14.16 -6.70 7.14
C PHE A 104 13.58 -7.43 8.37
N THR A 105 12.46 -8.14 8.22
CA THR A 105 11.79 -8.82 9.35
C THR A 105 12.09 -10.31 9.36
N VAL A 106 12.28 -10.92 8.20
CA VAL A 106 12.71 -12.31 8.13
C VAL A 106 14.17 -12.38 8.57
N GLY A 107 14.47 -13.26 9.53
CA GLY A 107 15.82 -13.40 10.10
C GLY A 107 16.84 -13.98 9.11
N ASN A 108 16.36 -14.72 8.12
CA ASN A 108 17.17 -15.27 7.02
C ASN A 108 17.07 -14.35 5.80
N SER A 109 18.10 -14.38 4.94
CA SER A 109 18.03 -13.71 3.65
C SER A 109 16.86 -14.28 2.83
N VAL A 110 16.12 -13.41 2.13
CA VAL A 110 15.02 -13.84 1.23
C VAL A 110 15.52 -14.86 0.20
N ALA A 111 16.79 -14.76 -0.21
CA ALA A 111 17.42 -15.68 -1.16
C ALA A 111 17.71 -17.10 -0.58
N GLU A 112 17.70 -17.26 0.75
CA GLU A 112 17.99 -18.54 1.42
C GLU A 112 16.71 -19.28 1.84
N MET A 113 15.54 -18.66 1.65
CA MET A 113 14.26 -19.27 2.00
C MET A 113 13.85 -20.31 0.96
N SER A 114 13.22 -21.40 1.41
CA SER A 114 12.50 -22.28 0.50
C SER A 114 11.29 -21.54 -0.09
N ASP A 115 10.91 -21.85 -1.33
CA ASP A 115 9.73 -21.24 -1.98
C ASP A 115 8.48 -21.34 -1.10
N SER A 116 8.28 -22.51 -0.47
CA SER A 116 7.13 -22.74 0.43
C SER A 116 7.15 -21.87 1.69
N ASP A 117 8.32 -21.49 2.20
CA ASP A 117 8.44 -20.62 3.36
C ASP A 117 8.33 -19.16 2.98
N LEU A 118 8.85 -18.80 1.80
CA LEU A 118 8.69 -17.47 1.22
C LEU A 118 7.20 -17.17 0.96
N GLU A 119 6.48 -18.10 0.34
CA GLU A 119 5.02 -18.01 0.12
C GLU A 119 4.27 -17.80 1.44
N LYS A 120 4.53 -18.62 2.46
CA LYS A 120 3.90 -18.47 3.79
C LYS A 120 4.22 -17.13 4.42
N ALA A 121 5.45 -16.63 4.26
CA ALA A 121 5.87 -15.35 4.81
C ALA A 121 5.17 -14.18 4.10
N ILE A 122 5.09 -14.22 2.77
CA ILE A 122 4.35 -13.24 1.94
C ILE A 122 2.86 -13.27 2.31
N ASP A 123 2.25 -14.45 2.42
CA ASP A 123 0.84 -14.61 2.78
C ASP A 123 0.53 -14.05 4.16
N LYS A 124 1.37 -14.37 5.14
CA LYS A 124 1.24 -13.85 6.51
C LYS A 124 1.35 -12.34 6.54
N LEU A 125 2.31 -11.78 5.80
CA LEU A 125 2.53 -10.34 5.70
C LEU A 125 1.35 -9.66 5.00
N GLY A 126 0.92 -10.18 3.86
CA GLY A 126 -0.18 -9.65 3.06
C GLY A 126 -1.51 -9.67 3.81
N ARG A 127 -1.80 -10.73 4.58
CA ARG A 127 -2.98 -10.77 5.47
C ARG A 127 -2.90 -9.72 6.58
N GLY A 128 -1.70 -9.45 7.12
CA GLY A 128 -1.47 -8.39 8.09
C GLY A 128 -1.72 -7.00 7.51
N ALA A 129 -1.10 -6.71 6.36
CA ALA A 129 -1.21 -5.44 5.65
C ALA A 129 -2.66 -5.13 5.25
N ARG A 130 -3.42 -6.13 4.77
CA ARG A 130 -4.83 -5.95 4.39
C ARG A 130 -5.74 -5.57 5.55
N ARG A 131 -5.48 -6.04 6.77
CA ARG A 131 -6.33 -5.73 7.94
C ARG A 131 -6.11 -4.33 8.49
N SER A 132 -4.88 -3.83 8.45
CA SER A 132 -4.53 -2.51 8.95
C SER A 132 -3.30 -1.98 8.22
N ILE A 133 -3.58 -1.33 7.10
CA ILE A 133 -2.55 -0.77 6.22
C ILE A 133 -1.69 0.26 6.94
N ASP A 134 -2.30 1.16 7.71
CA ASP A 134 -1.61 2.21 8.45
C ASP A 134 -0.65 1.64 9.50
N THR A 135 -1.11 0.62 10.23
CA THR A 135 -0.27 -0.08 11.20
C THR A 135 0.87 -0.82 10.53
N HIS A 136 0.63 -1.46 9.38
CA HIS A 136 1.68 -2.14 8.62
C HIS A 136 2.74 -1.16 8.09
N ILE A 137 2.34 -0.03 7.51
CA ILE A 137 3.25 1.02 7.07
C ILE A 137 4.05 1.52 8.26
N LYS A 138 3.38 1.88 9.37
CA LYS A 138 4.04 2.34 10.59
C LYS A 138 5.06 1.33 11.10
N ASN A 139 4.69 0.04 11.16
CA ASN A 139 5.59 -1.02 11.60
C ASN A 139 6.79 -1.17 10.67
N ALA A 140 6.58 -1.14 9.36
CA ALA A 140 7.64 -1.24 8.36
C ALA A 140 8.65 -0.08 8.49
N VAL A 141 8.17 1.17 8.52
CA VAL A 141 9.04 2.35 8.60
C VAL A 141 9.62 2.57 10.00
N SER A 142 9.00 2.05 11.06
CA SER A 142 9.53 2.14 12.43
C SER A 142 10.81 1.33 12.66
N LYS A 143 11.21 0.46 11.72
CA LYS A 143 12.45 -0.31 11.82
C LYS A 143 13.66 0.60 11.51
N PRO A 144 14.62 0.76 12.44
CA PRO A 144 15.78 1.64 12.23
C PRO A 144 16.58 1.30 10.97
N ARG A 145 16.79 0.01 10.70
CA ARG A 145 17.50 -0.45 9.50
C ARG A 145 16.80 -0.04 8.21
N VAL A 146 15.47 -0.14 8.14
CA VAL A 146 14.68 0.29 6.98
C VAL A 146 14.87 1.79 6.77
N THR A 147 14.61 2.59 7.80
CA THR A 147 14.66 4.06 7.70
C THR A 147 16.06 4.57 7.38
N THR A 148 17.10 4.03 8.01
CA THR A 148 18.48 4.44 7.72
C THR A 148 18.95 3.98 6.34
N SER A 149 18.48 2.82 5.85
CA SER A 149 18.75 2.38 4.47
C SER A 149 18.08 3.30 3.45
N ILE A 150 16.80 3.63 3.64
CA ILE A 150 16.09 4.60 2.78
C ILE A 150 16.81 5.95 2.77
N ARG A 151 17.24 6.44 3.94
CA ARG A 151 17.99 7.70 4.05
C ARG A 151 19.30 7.65 3.27
N ARG A 152 20.05 6.55 3.35
CA ARG A 152 21.31 6.36 2.62
C ARG A 152 21.08 6.30 1.11
N THR A 153 20.12 5.51 0.65
CA THR A 153 19.75 5.43 -0.77
C THR A 153 19.28 6.78 -1.30
N THR A 154 18.48 7.51 -0.54
CA THR A 154 18.05 8.87 -0.89
C THR A 154 19.24 9.82 -1.00
N ALA A 155 20.21 9.74 -0.08
CA ALA A 155 21.44 10.53 -0.14
C ALA A 155 22.27 10.19 -1.39
N MET A 156 22.32 8.91 -1.80
CA MET A 156 22.99 8.49 -3.04
C MET A 156 22.33 9.11 -4.28
N PHE A 157 21.00 9.07 -4.38
CA PHE A 157 20.26 9.66 -5.51
C PHE A 157 20.36 11.19 -5.56
N ASN A 158 20.58 11.84 -4.41
CA ASN A 158 20.83 13.28 -4.33
C ASN A 158 22.32 13.65 -4.36
N SER A 159 23.20 12.69 -4.69
CA SER A 159 24.66 12.91 -4.82
C SER A 159 25.30 13.57 -3.60
N VAL A 160 24.85 13.24 -2.39
CA VAL A 160 25.45 13.73 -1.15
C VAL A 160 26.83 13.08 -0.98
N PRO A 161 27.92 13.84 -0.82
CA PRO A 161 29.28 13.29 -0.79
C PRO A 161 29.56 12.41 0.43
N ASP A 162 28.93 12.70 1.56
CA ASP A 162 29.01 11.88 2.77
C ASP A 162 27.68 11.12 3.00
N LEU A 163 27.73 9.80 2.83
CA LEU A 163 26.55 8.95 2.89
C LEU A 163 26.25 8.55 4.34
N PRO A 164 25.02 8.78 4.84
CA PRO A 164 24.68 8.48 6.22
C PRO A 164 24.82 6.97 6.50
N PRO A 165 25.31 6.57 7.69
CA PRO A 165 25.50 5.17 8.02
C PRO A 165 24.15 4.46 8.18
N ILE A 166 24.14 3.16 7.87
CA ILE A 166 23.00 2.28 8.20
C ILE A 166 23.18 1.84 9.64
N SER A 167 22.16 2.06 10.48
CA SER A 167 22.17 1.66 11.89
C SER A 167 20.99 0.75 12.21
N SER A 168 21.26 -0.25 13.05
CA SER A 168 20.23 -1.12 13.64
C SER A 168 19.64 -0.54 14.91
N ASP A 169 20.30 0.43 15.51
CA ASP A 169 19.92 0.99 16.79
C ASP A 169 18.79 1.99 16.62
N ASN A 170 17.76 1.86 17.45
CA ASN A 170 16.65 2.80 17.49
C ASN A 170 17.06 4.04 18.28
N VAL A 171 17.78 4.96 17.62
CA VAL A 171 18.07 6.27 18.19
C VAL A 171 16.77 7.07 18.21
N SER A 172 16.11 7.12 19.36
CA SER A 172 14.96 8.00 19.55
C SER A 172 15.47 9.45 19.48
N PRO A 173 15.15 10.21 18.42
CA PRO A 173 15.63 11.58 18.31
C PRO A 173 15.08 12.35 19.51
N GLN A 174 15.94 13.06 20.24
CA GLN A 174 15.48 13.99 21.25
C GLN A 174 14.79 15.14 20.52
N LEU A 175 13.47 15.07 20.37
CA LEU A 175 12.65 16.11 19.76
C LEU A 175 12.66 17.33 20.67
N ARG A 176 13.74 18.11 20.61
CA ARG A 176 13.74 19.47 21.12
C ARG A 176 12.88 20.27 20.16
N ILE A 177 11.60 20.38 20.46
CA ILE A 177 10.73 21.35 19.81
C ILE A 177 11.34 22.71 20.17
N SER A 178 12.13 23.27 19.27
CA SER A 178 12.50 24.67 19.38
C SER A 178 11.18 25.41 19.39
N SER A 179 10.87 26.07 20.51
CA SER A 179 9.73 26.96 20.56
C SER A 179 9.81 27.84 19.32
N PRO A 180 8.75 27.92 18.49
CA PRO A 180 8.78 28.70 17.27
C PRO A 180 9.36 30.06 17.64
N PRO A 181 10.34 30.59 16.86
CA PRO A 181 10.98 31.86 17.19
C PRO A 181 9.84 32.80 17.46
N ARG A 182 9.66 33.17 18.75
CA ARG A 182 8.62 34.12 19.13
C ARG A 182 9.00 35.31 18.29
N LEU A 183 8.20 35.59 17.26
CA LEU A 183 8.31 36.82 16.54
C LEU A 183 8.27 37.82 17.66
N LYS A 184 9.42 38.44 17.94
CA LYS A 184 9.46 39.61 18.80
C LYS A 184 8.39 40.44 18.13
N ALA A 185 7.27 40.62 18.83
CA ALA A 185 6.28 41.57 18.41
C ALA A 185 7.09 42.85 18.37
N SER A 186 7.66 43.14 17.19
CA SER A 186 8.05 44.47 16.82
C SER A 186 6.82 45.24 17.20
N LEU A 187 7.00 46.19 18.11
CA LEU A 187 6.02 47.21 18.41
C LEU A 187 5.75 47.87 17.06
N ALA A 188 4.92 47.22 16.24
CA ALA A 188 4.39 47.76 15.04
C ALA A 188 3.65 48.97 15.57
N GLU A 189 4.19 50.14 15.23
CA GLU A 189 3.48 51.39 15.31
C GLU A 189 2.05 51.10 14.90
N LYS A 190 1.13 51.45 15.81
CA LYS A 190 -0.30 51.25 15.63
C LYS A 190 -0.63 51.48 14.16
N PRO A 191 -1.18 50.48 13.44
CA PRO A 191 -1.54 50.68 12.05
C PRO A 191 -2.36 51.98 11.98
N PRO A 192 -1.99 52.92 11.08
CA PRO A 192 -2.69 54.19 10.98
C PRO A 192 -4.17 53.88 10.86
N LYS A 193 -4.96 54.51 11.73
CA LYS A 193 -6.40 54.33 11.83
C LYS A 193 -7.01 54.59 10.44
N ILE A 194 -7.18 53.54 9.64
CA ILE A 194 -7.86 53.63 8.36
C ILE A 194 -9.27 54.06 8.71
N ARG A 195 -9.58 55.33 8.40
CA ARG A 195 -10.93 55.84 8.46
C ARG A 195 -11.76 54.92 7.57
N SER A 196 -12.74 54.25 8.18
CA SER A 196 -13.81 53.56 7.48
C SER A 196 -14.47 54.58 6.54
N LEU A 197 -14.11 54.53 5.26
CA LEU A 197 -14.96 55.08 4.23
C LEU A 197 -16.18 54.18 4.19
N SER A 198 -17.29 54.73 4.67
CA SER A 198 -18.59 54.10 4.61
C SER A 198 -18.87 53.60 3.18
N PRO A 199 -19.48 52.41 3.01
CA PRO A 199 -19.88 51.92 1.71
C PRO A 199 -21.04 52.78 1.22
N SER A 200 -20.74 53.77 0.36
CA SER A 200 -21.75 54.42 -0.46
C SER A 200 -22.21 53.41 -1.51
N SER A 201 -23.37 52.78 -1.25
CA SER A 201 -24.19 52.17 -2.30
C SER A 201 -24.76 53.29 -3.19
N PRO A 202 -24.45 53.25 -4.49
CA PRO A 202 -25.52 53.27 -5.51
C PRO A 202 -25.14 52.34 -6.68
N GLY A 203 -25.99 51.57 -7.35
CA GLY A 203 -27.45 51.43 -7.44
C GLY A 203 -27.70 50.36 -8.54
N PRO A 204 -28.96 49.96 -8.78
CA PRO A 204 -29.29 48.95 -9.78
C PRO A 204 -29.25 49.55 -11.18
N SER A 205 -28.30 49.13 -12.02
CA SER A 205 -28.32 49.43 -13.46
C SER A 205 -29.18 48.39 -14.18
N THR A 206 -30.35 48.84 -14.57
CA THR A 206 -31.24 48.24 -15.54
C THR A 206 -30.59 48.09 -16.93
N ASN A 207 -30.98 47.00 -17.61
CA ASN A 207 -30.80 46.58 -19.02
C ASN A 207 -30.95 47.69 -20.09
N PRO A 208 -30.91 47.45 -21.44
CA PRO A 208 -30.54 46.27 -22.26
C PRO A 208 -29.60 46.60 -23.45
N SER A 209 -29.04 45.59 -24.13
CA SER A 209 -28.63 45.74 -25.54
C SER A 209 -28.79 44.41 -26.29
N LYS A 210 -29.81 44.41 -27.14
CA LYS A 210 -30.05 43.42 -28.19
C LYS A 210 -28.86 43.45 -29.15
N ILE A 211 -28.22 42.30 -29.38
CA ILE A 211 -27.54 42.05 -30.65
C ILE A 211 -28.21 40.82 -31.26
N LEU A 212 -28.92 41.12 -32.33
CA LEU A 212 -29.65 40.23 -33.22
C LEU A 212 -28.63 39.84 -34.30
N VAL A 213 -28.27 38.57 -34.37
CA VAL A 213 -27.65 38.01 -35.57
C VAL A 213 -28.35 36.69 -35.85
N ASP A 214 -29.23 36.75 -36.84
CA ASP A 214 -29.76 35.60 -37.55
C ASP A 214 -28.58 34.79 -38.11
N SER A 215 -28.54 33.51 -37.79
CA SER A 215 -28.02 32.53 -38.74
C SER A 215 -28.78 31.24 -38.54
N ALA A 216 -29.69 31.01 -39.49
CA ALA A 216 -30.38 29.77 -39.69
C ALA A 216 -29.39 28.69 -40.11
N THR A 217 -29.31 27.61 -39.35
CA THR A 217 -29.09 26.28 -39.90
C THR A 217 -29.87 25.29 -39.06
N GLU A 218 -30.90 24.74 -39.69
CA GLU A 218 -31.66 23.59 -39.22
C GLU A 218 -30.73 22.38 -39.20
N SER A 219 -30.55 21.75 -38.05
CA SER A 219 -30.32 20.30 -38.01
C SER A 219 -30.84 19.78 -36.68
N ASP A 220 -31.97 19.12 -36.83
CA ASP A 220 -32.65 18.20 -35.93
C ASP A 220 -31.70 17.08 -35.45
N GLU A 221 -32.19 16.31 -34.47
CA GLU A 221 -31.66 15.04 -33.90
C GLU A 221 -31.12 15.14 -32.46
N GLY A 222 -32.04 14.93 -31.50
CA GLY A 222 -31.87 13.80 -30.57
C GLY A 222 -31.14 14.03 -29.24
N ASP A 223 -31.59 14.98 -28.42
CA ASP A 223 -31.14 15.11 -27.03
C ASP A 223 -31.74 14.01 -26.12
N LEU A 224 -31.08 12.85 -26.08
CA LEU A 224 -31.29 11.81 -25.08
C LEU A 224 -30.38 12.05 -23.87
N HIS A 225 -30.74 13.01 -23.03
CA HIS A 225 -30.28 13.08 -21.65
C HIS A 225 -30.77 11.84 -20.88
N LYS A 226 -30.00 10.75 -20.94
CA LYS A 226 -30.20 9.55 -20.12
C LYS A 226 -29.79 9.86 -18.69
N LYS A 227 -30.77 10.35 -17.93
CA LYS A 227 -30.79 10.50 -16.48
C LYS A 227 -30.29 9.20 -15.84
N LEU A 228 -29.08 9.23 -15.27
CA LEU A 228 -28.56 8.19 -14.40
C LEU A 228 -29.51 8.03 -13.21
N SER A 229 -30.34 6.98 -13.27
CA SER A 229 -31.19 6.54 -12.18
C SER A 229 -30.31 6.00 -11.06
N LEU A 230 -30.08 6.82 -10.04
CA LEU A 230 -29.62 6.36 -8.73
C LEU A 230 -30.65 5.36 -8.15
N PRO A 231 -30.20 4.28 -7.48
CA PRO A 231 -31.11 3.37 -6.79
C PRO A 231 -31.83 4.08 -5.62
N PRO A 232 -33.04 3.62 -5.24
CA PRO A 232 -33.91 4.32 -4.31
C PRO A 232 -33.33 4.41 -2.89
N PRO A 233 -33.61 5.50 -2.15
CA PRO A 233 -33.19 5.66 -0.77
C PRO A 233 -33.98 4.71 0.13
N VAL A 234 -33.25 3.91 0.92
CA VAL A 234 -33.83 3.08 1.97
C VAL A 234 -34.30 4.00 3.10
N ALA A 235 -35.53 3.73 3.52
CA ALA A 235 -36.32 4.53 4.44
C ALA A 235 -35.68 4.81 5.81
N ASP A 236 -36.11 5.96 6.34
CA ASP A 236 -35.92 6.51 7.68
C ASP A 236 -35.95 5.50 8.83
N LEU A 237 -34.98 5.63 9.74
CA LEU A 237 -35.21 5.46 11.18
C LEU A 237 -34.38 6.46 12.01
N PRO A 238 -34.87 6.83 13.21
CA PRO A 238 -34.70 8.18 13.74
C PRO A 238 -33.56 8.34 14.75
N GLY A 239 -32.96 9.53 14.72
CA GLY A 239 -32.46 10.34 15.83
C GLY A 239 -31.80 9.69 17.04
N LYS A 240 -30.55 10.08 17.31
CA LYS A 240 -30.13 10.69 18.60
C LYS A 240 -28.64 11.11 18.58
N PRO A 241 -28.21 11.98 19.51
CA PRO A 241 -27.41 13.14 19.16
C PRO A 241 -26.05 13.19 19.87
N LEU A 242 -25.27 14.21 19.48
CA LEU A 242 -24.27 14.93 20.28
C LEU A 242 -23.03 14.15 20.74
N THR A 243 -21.93 14.52 20.07
CA THR A 243 -20.57 14.68 20.59
C THR A 243 -20.48 14.99 22.09
N PRO A 244 -19.51 14.38 22.79
CA PRO A 244 -18.84 15.01 23.91
C PRO A 244 -17.34 15.25 23.64
N PRO A 245 -16.74 16.21 24.37
CA PRO A 245 -15.49 16.87 24.00
C PRO A 245 -14.23 16.10 24.39
N LEU A 246 -13.18 16.40 23.62
CA LEU A 246 -11.79 16.06 23.88
C LEU A 246 -11.36 16.62 25.24
N ARG A 247 -11.03 15.74 26.20
CA ARG A 247 -10.48 16.10 27.51
C ARG A 247 -8.97 16.00 27.43
N GLU A 248 -8.30 17.16 27.38
CA GLU A 248 -6.86 17.28 27.59
C GLU A 248 -6.54 17.00 29.06
N GLU A 249 -5.82 15.91 29.32
CA GLU A 249 -5.17 15.68 30.61
C GLU A 249 -3.78 16.32 30.60
N SER A 250 -3.63 17.38 31.38
CA SER A 250 -2.35 17.90 31.82
C SER A 250 -1.77 16.99 32.91
N PRO A 251 -0.51 16.53 32.82
CA PRO A 251 0.20 16.03 33.99
C PRO A 251 0.89 17.19 34.72
N ALA A 252 0.49 17.33 35.99
CA ALA A 252 1.11 18.21 36.96
C ALA A 252 2.55 17.78 37.30
N HIS A 253 3.38 18.79 37.53
CA HIS A 253 4.54 18.86 38.42
C HIS A 253 4.84 17.61 39.27
N VAL A 254 6.02 17.01 39.06
CA VAL A 254 6.77 16.33 40.13
C VAL A 254 8.26 16.73 40.04
N THR A 255 8.61 17.56 41.02
CA THR A 255 9.88 17.76 41.74
C THR A 255 11.17 17.13 41.22
N SER A 256 12.11 18.03 40.88
CA SER A 256 13.50 18.11 41.33
C SER A 256 14.09 16.91 42.07
N PHE A 257 15.07 16.25 41.44
CA PHE A 257 16.21 15.66 42.15
C PHE A 257 17.51 15.99 41.42
N SER A 258 18.29 16.87 42.07
CA SER A 258 19.71 17.06 41.82
C SER A 258 20.44 15.88 42.45
N HIS A 259 21.31 15.16 41.74
CA HIS A 259 22.50 14.55 42.32
C HIS A 259 23.59 14.35 41.25
N LEU A 260 24.80 14.64 41.70
CA LEU A 260 26.08 14.76 41.01
C LEU A 260 26.62 13.42 40.48
N PRO A 261 27.62 13.44 39.57
CA PRO A 261 28.22 12.24 38.98
C PRO A 261 29.43 11.73 39.80
N PRO A 262 29.74 10.42 39.75
CA PRO A 262 31.09 9.96 40.04
C PRO A 262 31.85 9.58 38.76
N LYS A 263 33.05 10.17 38.66
CA LYS A 263 34.19 9.78 37.85
C LYS A 263 34.66 8.35 38.14
N SER A 264 35.09 7.63 37.11
CA SER A 264 36.05 6.51 37.12
C SER A 264 36.27 6.16 35.64
N GLN A 265 37.34 6.54 34.93
CA GLN A 265 38.80 6.32 35.07
C GLN A 265 39.26 4.86 35.14
N SER A 266 39.57 4.34 33.94
CA SER A 266 40.70 3.44 33.59
C SER A 266 40.60 1.94 33.92
N PRO A 267 41.46 1.06 33.32
CA PRO A 267 42.15 1.13 32.02
C PRO A 267 42.05 -0.18 31.18
N ALA A 268 42.45 -0.10 29.90
CA ALA A 268 42.80 -1.26 29.06
C ALA A 268 44.06 -1.98 29.57
N PRO A 269 44.23 -3.28 29.29
CA PRO A 269 45.43 -3.75 28.58
C PRO A 269 45.17 -5.03 27.72
N PRO A 270 46.20 -5.72 27.18
CA PRO A 270 46.95 -5.35 25.99
C PRO A 270 46.89 -6.41 24.86
N VAL A 271 47.28 -5.97 23.67
CA VAL A 271 47.63 -6.79 22.50
C VAL A 271 48.89 -7.62 22.80
N GLN A 272 48.94 -8.90 22.40
CA GLN A 272 50.15 -9.64 21.97
C GLN A 272 49.80 -10.98 21.26
N PRO A 273 50.74 -11.57 20.49
CA PRO A 273 50.45 -12.15 19.17
C PRO A 273 50.78 -13.66 19.00
N LYS A 274 50.44 -14.14 17.79
CA LYS A 274 51.11 -15.18 16.96
C LYS A 274 51.03 -16.68 17.34
N SER A 275 50.87 -17.43 16.23
CA SER A 275 51.36 -18.80 15.95
C SER A 275 50.56 -19.93 16.59
N ARG A 276 50.47 -21.15 16.07
CA ARG A 276 50.70 -21.84 14.78
C ARG A 276 50.26 -23.29 15.07
N SER A 277 49.89 -24.03 14.03
CA SER A 277 49.94 -25.49 13.87
C SER A 277 48.89 -26.43 14.52
N THR A 278 48.48 -27.36 13.64
CA THR A 278 48.32 -28.82 13.78
C THR A 278 47.09 -29.40 14.49
N ALA A 279 46.15 -29.87 13.65
CA ALA A 279 45.78 -31.27 13.40
C ALA A 279 45.53 -32.25 14.58
N LEU A 280 44.33 -32.85 14.46
CA LEU A 280 43.92 -34.24 14.76
C LEU A 280 43.58 -34.69 16.20
N ALA A 281 42.50 -35.49 16.20
CA ALA A 281 42.07 -36.53 17.15
C ALA A 281 41.02 -36.15 18.23
N SER A 282 39.81 -36.68 17.99
CA SER A 282 39.09 -37.66 18.83
C SER A 282 38.96 -37.39 20.33
N GLU A 283 37.73 -37.20 20.82
CA GLU A 283 36.93 -38.23 21.53
C GLU A 283 35.77 -37.59 22.32
N SER A 284 34.63 -38.28 22.26
CA SER A 284 33.54 -38.39 23.23
C SER A 284 33.30 -37.28 24.26
N ASP A 285 32.14 -36.63 24.15
CA ASP A 285 31.34 -36.38 25.36
C ASP A 285 29.82 -36.43 25.11
N SER A 286 29.14 -36.97 26.10
CA SER A 286 27.75 -37.42 26.16
C SER A 286 26.72 -36.31 25.96
N SER A 287 25.68 -36.61 25.19
CA SER A 287 24.44 -35.82 25.16
C SER A 287 23.30 -36.59 25.83
N PRO A 288 22.45 -35.95 26.65
CA PRO A 288 21.35 -36.60 27.35
C PRO A 288 20.18 -36.99 26.41
N PRO A 289 19.43 -38.07 26.73
CA PRO A 289 18.41 -38.62 25.85
C PRO A 289 17.20 -37.69 25.71
N ARG A 290 16.87 -37.30 24.47
CA ARG A 290 15.62 -36.60 24.12
C ARG A 290 14.47 -37.62 23.94
N PRO A 291 13.24 -37.29 24.36
CA PRO A 291 12.09 -38.20 24.26
C PRO A 291 11.70 -38.49 22.81
N ALA A 292 11.35 -39.75 22.55
CA ALA A 292 11.03 -40.30 21.23
C ALA A 292 9.82 -39.60 20.59
N SER A 293 10.06 -38.93 19.47
CA SER A 293 9.00 -38.44 18.58
C SER A 293 8.35 -39.62 17.86
N LYS A 294 7.07 -39.86 18.12
CA LYS A 294 6.25 -40.82 17.38
C LYS A 294 6.19 -40.41 15.90
N LYS A 295 6.76 -41.24 15.03
CA LYS A 295 6.66 -41.11 13.57
C LYS A 295 5.20 -41.33 13.17
N LYS A 296 4.53 -40.28 12.70
CA LYS A 296 3.24 -40.40 12.01
C LYS A 296 3.55 -40.76 10.56
N LYS A 297 3.12 -41.94 10.15
CA LYS A 297 3.15 -42.46 8.77
C LYS A 297 2.46 -41.45 7.86
N VAL A 298 3.21 -40.82 6.96
CA VAL A 298 2.66 -40.01 5.87
C VAL A 298 2.47 -40.97 4.70
N GLU A 299 1.22 -41.30 4.42
CA GLU A 299 0.83 -41.94 3.16
C GLU A 299 0.96 -40.91 2.05
N SER A 300 1.92 -41.18 1.15
CA SER A 300 2.04 -40.54 -0.15
C SER A 300 0.83 -40.94 -0.98
N SER A 301 -0.14 -40.04 -1.09
CA SER A 301 -1.28 -40.19 -1.99
C SER A 301 -1.06 -39.27 -3.19
N SER A 302 -0.81 -39.94 -4.32
CA SER A 302 -0.96 -39.41 -5.68
C SER A 302 -2.28 -38.64 -5.82
N SER A 303 -2.27 -37.51 -6.53
CA SER A 303 -3.49 -36.77 -6.89
C SER A 303 -3.38 -36.23 -8.32
N GLU A 304 -3.50 -37.14 -9.27
CA GLU A 304 -4.30 -36.85 -10.46
C GLU A 304 -5.79 -36.91 -10.07
N ASP A 305 -6.53 -35.91 -10.52
CA ASP A 305 -7.94 -35.94 -10.89
C ASP A 305 -9.04 -36.14 -9.81
N SER A 306 -9.90 -35.12 -9.64
CA SER A 306 -11.37 -35.28 -9.53
C SER A 306 -12.09 -33.98 -9.12
N GLU A 307 -12.70 -33.31 -10.10
CA GLU A 307 -13.82 -32.36 -9.87
C GLU A 307 -14.96 -32.98 -9.02
N GLU A 308 -15.04 -34.30 -8.96
CA GLU A 308 -16.06 -35.04 -8.23
C GLU A 308 -15.97 -34.86 -6.70
N GLU A 309 -14.78 -34.59 -6.15
CA GLU A 309 -14.63 -34.31 -4.72
C GLU A 309 -15.17 -32.92 -4.33
N ARG A 310 -15.09 -31.95 -5.24
CA ARG A 310 -15.65 -30.59 -5.04
C ARG A 310 -17.18 -30.65 -5.00
N ARG A 311 -17.82 -31.43 -5.88
CA ARG A 311 -19.28 -31.64 -5.85
C ARG A 311 -19.75 -32.34 -4.56
N LYS A 312 -18.97 -33.30 -4.04
CA LYS A 312 -19.30 -34.01 -2.79
C LYS A 312 -19.25 -33.11 -1.54
N ARG A 313 -18.36 -32.11 -1.50
CA ARG A 313 -18.26 -31.15 -0.37
C ARG A 313 -19.37 -30.10 -0.37
N VAL A 314 -19.88 -29.70 -1.54
CA VAL A 314 -20.99 -28.74 -1.64
C VAL A 314 -22.33 -29.38 -1.27
N ALA A 315 -22.54 -30.66 -1.61
CA ALA A 315 -23.75 -31.38 -1.20
C ALA A 315 -23.85 -31.55 0.33
N LYS A 316 -22.72 -31.74 1.02
CA LYS A 316 -22.67 -31.94 2.47
C LYS A 316 -22.97 -30.67 3.29
N LEU A 317 -22.84 -29.49 2.69
CA LEU A 317 -23.23 -28.21 3.30
C LEU A 317 -24.73 -27.92 3.12
N LYS A 318 -25.39 -28.54 2.14
CA LYS A 318 -26.81 -28.31 1.83
C LYS A 318 -27.75 -29.30 2.53
N SER A 319 -27.26 -30.47 2.95
CA SER A 319 -28.01 -31.39 3.82
C SER A 319 -27.76 -31.01 5.29
N GLY A 320 -28.67 -30.23 5.89
CA GLY A 320 -28.64 -29.88 7.31
C GLY A 320 -28.64 -31.13 8.20
N GLY A 321 -27.44 -31.59 8.56
CA GLY A 321 -27.22 -32.67 9.52
C GLY A 321 -27.27 -32.12 10.94
N ALA A 322 -28.48 -32.05 11.49
CA ALA A 322 -28.69 -31.93 12.93
C ALA A 322 -28.14 -33.18 13.62
N GLY A 323 -27.02 -33.06 14.32
CA GLY A 323 -26.55 -34.12 15.21
C GLY A 323 -25.09 -34.01 15.60
N GLY A 324 -24.82 -33.61 16.84
CA GLY A 324 -23.57 -34.00 17.51
C GLY A 324 -22.79 -32.93 18.25
N ARG A 325 -23.31 -32.54 19.42
CA ARG A 325 -22.59 -32.45 20.70
C ARG A 325 -21.30 -31.60 20.80
N GLY A 326 -21.39 -30.57 21.65
CA GLY A 326 -20.45 -30.43 22.76
C GLY A 326 -19.48 -29.25 22.70
N GLY A 327 -19.97 -28.06 23.06
CA GLY A 327 -19.11 -26.90 23.31
C GLY A 327 -19.89 -25.74 23.90
N VAL A 328 -20.22 -25.84 25.19
CA VAL A 328 -20.91 -24.81 25.99
C VAL A 328 -20.15 -23.48 25.90
N ARG A 329 -20.65 -22.52 25.11
CA ARG A 329 -20.20 -21.13 25.20
C ARG A 329 -21.03 -20.44 26.26
N GLN A 330 -20.40 -20.16 27.40
CA GLN A 330 -21.03 -19.39 28.47
C GLN A 330 -21.46 -18.00 27.97
N PRO A 331 -22.64 -17.51 28.40
CA PRO A 331 -23.08 -16.15 28.12
C PRO A 331 -22.22 -15.17 28.93
N ARG A 332 -21.47 -14.31 28.24
CA ARG A 332 -20.79 -13.16 28.85
C ARG A 332 -21.85 -12.23 29.44
N GLN A 333 -21.94 -12.22 30.78
CA GLN A 333 -22.71 -11.26 31.55
C GLN A 333 -22.34 -9.83 31.13
N ARG A 334 -23.32 -9.11 30.58
CA ARG A 334 -23.31 -7.64 30.50
C ARG A 334 -23.60 -7.11 31.89
N GLY A 335 -22.55 -6.83 32.67
CA GLY A 335 -22.65 -6.06 33.89
C GLY A 335 -22.83 -4.59 33.56
N GLY A 336 -24.07 -4.11 33.62
CA GLY A 336 -24.35 -2.69 33.78
C GLY A 336 -24.01 -2.27 35.20
N LYS A 337 -23.27 -1.18 35.36
CA LYS A 337 -23.23 -0.44 36.62
C LYS A 337 -23.19 1.05 36.29
N ARG A 338 -24.38 1.65 36.39
CA ARG A 338 -24.56 3.09 36.51
C ARG A 338 -24.11 3.47 37.92
N PHE A 339 -23.23 4.46 38.02
CA PHE A 339 -23.19 5.43 39.10
C PHE A 339 -22.84 6.77 38.49
#